data_AF-A0A7W7S2Q9-F1
#
_entry.id   AF-A0A7W7S2Q9-F1
#
_cell.length_a   1.000
_cell.length_b   1.000
_cell.length_c   1.000
_cell.angle_alpha   90.00
_cell.angle_beta   90.00
_cell.angle_gamma   90.00
#
_symmetry.space_group_name_H-M   'P 1'
#
loop_
_entity.id
_entity.type
_entity.pdbx_description
1 polymer ?
#
loop_
_entity_poly.entity_id
_entity_poly.type
_entity_poly.pdbx_seq_one_letter_code
_entity_poly.pdbx_strand_id
1 'polypeptide(L)'
;MRREWELEDLIERWTLDEAERELLANTSGATRLGFALLLKFFELEARFPRWEDVPTVADEDKLVFWLAAEICPLKMSRDRLRAALLARCREERIEPPRPAPIERLLGAAEAMFERQFTMRTLDRLSAEAVVKLEELIAVDDPDPDGGSGGMRSFLQELKEDPGPLQLETLLAEIVKLERVKATGLPKGCSRGCRRKSWRAGGPGR
;
A
#
# COMPACT_ATOMS: atom_id res chain seq x y z
N MET A 1 -11.02 -23.43 -1.49
CA MET A 1 -10.25 -24.31 -0.59
C MET A 1 -10.07 -23.68 0.80
N ARG A 2 -10.54 -24.35 1.86
CA ARG A 2 -10.25 -23.95 3.26
C ARG A 2 -8.74 -23.98 3.52
N ARG A 3 -8.23 -23.00 4.26
CA ARG A 3 -6.80 -22.88 4.60
C ARG A 3 -6.42 -23.42 5.97
N GLU A 4 -7.39 -23.59 6.87
CA GLU A 4 -7.21 -24.20 8.17
C GLU A 4 -8.01 -25.50 8.18
N TRP A 5 -7.30 -26.60 8.34
CA TRP A 5 -7.85 -27.94 8.48
C TRP A 5 -7.44 -28.41 9.86
N GLU A 6 -8.42 -28.72 10.70
CA GLU A 6 -8.14 -29.51 11.89
C GLU A 6 -7.74 -30.92 11.47
N LEU A 7 -6.92 -31.60 12.28
CA LEU A 7 -6.41 -32.93 11.95
C LEU A 7 -7.57 -33.92 11.68
N GLU A 8 -8.65 -33.81 12.44
CA GLU A 8 -9.87 -34.62 12.28
C GLU A 8 -10.58 -34.35 10.95
N ASP A 9 -10.72 -33.08 10.58
CA ASP A 9 -11.27 -32.64 9.29
C ASP A 9 -10.43 -33.14 8.11
N LEU A 10 -9.11 -33.17 8.27
CA LEU A 10 -8.17 -33.68 7.26
C LEU A 10 -8.31 -35.20 7.13
N ILE A 11 -8.35 -35.92 8.25
CA ILE A 11 -8.54 -37.37 8.24
C ILE A 11 -9.89 -37.71 7.61
N GLU A 12 -10.97 -37.04 7.99
CA GLU A 12 -12.31 -37.33 7.46
C GLU A 12 -12.38 -37.10 5.95
N ARG A 13 -11.88 -35.96 5.46
CA ARG A 13 -12.08 -35.54 4.06
C ARG A 13 -11.00 -36.01 3.10
N TRP A 14 -9.79 -36.31 3.59
CA TRP A 14 -8.66 -36.76 2.76
C TRP A 14 -8.34 -38.25 2.93
N THR A 15 -9.04 -38.96 3.81
CA THR A 15 -9.03 -40.42 3.79
C THR A 15 -9.94 -40.91 2.68
N LEU A 16 -9.39 -41.73 1.77
CA LEU A 16 -10.19 -42.37 0.73
C LEU A 16 -10.99 -43.52 1.35
N ASP A 17 -12.31 -43.48 1.20
CA ASP A 17 -13.19 -44.58 1.56
C ASP A 17 -13.09 -45.75 0.56
N GLU A 18 -13.86 -46.82 0.79
CA GLU A 18 -13.81 -48.00 -0.07
C GLU A 18 -14.32 -47.71 -1.50
N ALA A 19 -15.36 -46.90 -1.65
CA ALA A 19 -15.93 -46.56 -2.95
C ALA A 19 -14.96 -45.68 -3.76
N GLU A 20 -14.27 -44.74 -3.11
CA GLU A 20 -13.24 -43.92 -3.74
C GLU A 20 -12.01 -44.74 -4.14
N ARG A 21 -11.66 -45.76 -3.35
CA ARG A 21 -10.59 -46.70 -3.69
C ARG A 21 -10.93 -47.54 -4.91
N GLU A 22 -12.19 -47.96 -5.05
CA GLU A 22 -12.68 -48.65 -6.24
C GLU A 22 -12.60 -47.75 -7.48
N LEU A 23 -12.97 -46.47 -7.37
CA LEU A 23 -12.83 -45.50 -8.48
C LEU A 23 -11.37 -45.34 -8.95
N LEU A 24 -10.41 -45.53 -8.05
CA LEU A 24 -8.98 -45.46 -8.34
C LEU A 24 -8.36 -46.80 -8.76
N ALA A 25 -9.11 -47.92 -8.71
CA ALA A 25 -8.57 -49.27 -8.90
C ALA A 25 -7.93 -49.49 -10.28
N ASN A 26 -8.42 -48.79 -11.31
CA ASN A 26 -7.92 -48.88 -12.68
C ASN A 26 -6.81 -47.85 -13.01
N THR A 27 -6.38 -47.06 -12.02
CA THR A 27 -5.32 -46.06 -12.17
C THR A 27 -4.03 -46.53 -11.51
N SER A 28 -2.91 -46.51 -12.24
CA SER A 28 -1.62 -47.01 -11.75
C SER A 28 -0.53 -45.93 -11.78
N GLY A 29 0.34 -45.91 -10.77
CA GLY A 29 1.51 -45.03 -10.74
C GLY A 29 1.15 -43.55 -10.53
N ALA A 30 1.88 -42.65 -11.20
CA ALA A 30 1.77 -41.19 -11.01
C ALA A 30 0.38 -40.61 -11.32
N THR A 31 -0.42 -41.28 -12.17
CA THR A 31 -1.77 -40.85 -12.51
C THR A 31 -2.77 -41.11 -11.38
N ARG A 32 -2.57 -42.14 -10.55
CA ARG A 32 -3.46 -42.46 -9.42
C ARG A 32 -3.52 -41.34 -8.39
N LEU A 33 -2.36 -40.72 -8.09
CA LEU A 33 -2.29 -39.59 -7.17
C LEU A 33 -2.97 -38.34 -7.74
N GLY A 34 -2.78 -38.08 -9.04
CA GLY A 34 -3.48 -37.00 -9.74
C GLY A 34 -5.01 -37.19 -9.72
N PHE A 35 -5.49 -38.40 -10.00
CA PHE A 35 -6.92 -38.72 -9.93
C PHE A 35 -7.49 -38.61 -8.51
N ALA A 36 -6.76 -39.06 -7.49
CA ALA A 36 -7.18 -38.93 -6.10
C ALA A 36 -7.32 -37.44 -5.69
N LEU A 37 -6.38 -36.59 -6.12
CA LEU A 37 -6.45 -35.14 -5.90
C LEU A 37 -7.66 -34.51 -6.61
N LEU A 38 -7.93 -34.90 -7.86
CA LEU A 38 -9.08 -34.43 -8.62
C LEU A 38 -10.41 -34.87 -8.00
N LEU A 39 -10.48 -36.12 -7.53
CA LEU A 39 -11.66 -36.68 -6.87
C LEU A 39 -11.96 -35.90 -5.57
N LYS A 40 -10.96 -35.74 -4.70
CA LYS A 40 -11.12 -34.96 -3.46
C LYS A 40 -11.44 -33.50 -3.73
N PHE A 41 -10.85 -32.89 -4.77
CA PHE A 41 -11.23 -31.55 -5.17
C PHE A 41 -12.69 -31.46 -5.62
N PHE A 42 -13.16 -32.44 -6.40
CA PHE A 42 -14.54 -32.50 -6.85
C PHE A 42 -15.52 -32.70 -5.69
N GLU A 43 -15.21 -33.56 -4.71
CA GLU A 43 -16.05 -33.74 -3.52
C GLU A 43 -16.18 -32.46 -2.68
N LEU A 44 -15.08 -31.70 -2.55
CA LEU A 44 -15.06 -30.49 -1.73
C LEU A 44 -15.68 -29.27 -2.41
N GLU A 45 -15.51 -29.14 -3.73
CA GLU A 45 -15.85 -27.92 -4.48
C GLU A 45 -16.96 -28.15 -5.52
N ALA A 46 -17.45 -29.39 -5.68
CA ALA A 46 -18.45 -29.82 -6.66
C ALA A 46 -18.11 -29.43 -8.12
N ARG A 47 -16.81 -29.28 -8.42
CA ARG A 47 -16.26 -28.90 -9.74
C ARG A 47 -14.83 -29.42 -9.87
N PHE A 48 -14.29 -29.49 -11.08
CA PHE A 48 -12.87 -29.77 -11.30
C PHE A 48 -12.00 -28.51 -11.20
N PRO A 49 -10.71 -28.64 -10.81
CA PRO A 49 -9.78 -27.51 -10.80
C PRO A 49 -9.64 -26.93 -12.20
N ARG A 50 -9.63 -25.61 -12.31
CA ARG A 50 -9.32 -24.90 -13.55
C ARG A 50 -7.91 -24.34 -13.45
N TRP A 51 -7.22 -24.26 -14.57
CA TRP A 51 -5.92 -23.58 -14.64
C TRP A 51 -6.00 -22.09 -14.24
N GLU A 52 -7.21 -21.52 -14.25
CA GLU A 52 -7.57 -20.17 -13.78
C GLU A 52 -7.60 -20.04 -12.26
N ASP A 53 -7.55 -21.14 -11.49
CA ASP A 53 -7.50 -21.07 -10.01
C ASP A 53 -6.11 -20.56 -9.53
N VAL A 54 -5.10 -20.47 -10.42
CA VAL A 54 -3.80 -19.82 -10.16
C VAL A 54 -3.92 -18.31 -10.42
N PRO A 55 -3.49 -17.42 -9.49
CA PRO A 55 -3.56 -15.97 -9.70
C PRO A 55 -2.84 -15.56 -10.99
N THR A 56 -3.58 -14.96 -11.93
CA THR A 56 -2.96 -14.39 -13.13
C THR A 56 -2.41 -12.99 -12.83
N VAL A 57 -1.49 -12.50 -13.66
CA VAL A 57 -0.98 -11.11 -13.56
C VAL A 57 -2.14 -10.10 -13.66
N ALA A 58 -3.17 -10.39 -14.44
CA ALA A 58 -4.35 -9.54 -14.56
C ALA A 58 -5.18 -9.49 -13.26
N ASP A 59 -5.23 -10.58 -12.50
CA ASP A 59 -5.92 -10.60 -11.20
C ASP A 59 -5.10 -9.89 -10.12
N GLU A 60 -3.77 -10.01 -10.17
CA GLU A 60 -2.85 -9.21 -9.37
C GLU A 60 -3.08 -7.71 -9.60
N ASP A 61 -3.16 -7.26 -10.87
CA ASP A 61 -3.38 -5.86 -11.21
C ASP A 61 -4.74 -5.33 -10.72
N LYS A 62 -5.80 -6.13 -10.86
CA LYS A 62 -7.14 -5.79 -10.32
C LYS A 62 -7.09 -5.59 -8.80
N LEU A 63 -6.41 -6.49 -8.08
CA LEU A 63 -6.26 -6.41 -6.63
C LEU A 63 -5.45 -5.18 -6.21
N VAL A 64 -4.36 -4.87 -6.92
CA VAL A 64 -3.55 -3.68 -6.68
C VAL A 64 -4.36 -2.40 -6.92
N PHE A 65 -5.10 -2.34 -8.02
CA PHE A 65 -5.94 -1.19 -8.35
C PHE A 65 -7.02 -0.96 -7.28
N TRP A 66 -7.74 -2.02 -6.88
CA TRP A 66 -8.74 -1.95 -5.83
C TRP A 66 -8.14 -1.53 -4.48
N LEU A 67 -7.00 -2.11 -4.07
CA LEU A 67 -6.31 -1.73 -2.84
C LEU A 67 -5.93 -0.24 -2.86
N ALA A 68 -5.36 0.24 -3.97
CA ALA A 68 -4.94 1.63 -4.12
C ALA A 68 -6.12 2.61 -4.11
N ALA A 69 -7.25 2.23 -4.70
CA ALA A 69 -8.44 3.08 -4.83
C ALA A 69 -9.32 3.12 -3.58
N GLU A 70 -9.56 1.97 -2.95
CA GLU A 70 -10.57 1.83 -1.90
C GLU A 70 -9.96 1.72 -0.50
N ILE A 71 -8.81 1.04 -0.35
CA ILE A 71 -8.29 0.68 0.97
C ILE A 71 -7.14 1.60 1.42
N CYS A 72 -6.19 1.90 0.54
CA CYS A 72 -5.06 2.81 0.82
C CYS A 72 -5.53 4.21 1.31
N PRO A 73 -6.60 4.82 0.76
CA PRO A 73 -7.08 6.13 1.23
C PRO A 73 -7.66 6.09 2.65
N LEU A 74 -8.10 4.93 3.14
CA LEU A 74 -8.76 4.78 4.45
C LEU A 74 -7.79 4.84 5.65
N LYS A 75 -6.52 5.22 5.45
CA LYS A 75 -5.49 5.43 6.50
C LYS A 75 -5.20 4.17 7.35
N MET A 76 -5.05 3.02 6.70
CA MET A 76 -4.80 1.75 7.38
C MET A 76 -3.30 1.41 7.52
N SER A 77 -2.95 0.54 8.48
CA SER A 77 -1.62 -0.06 8.62
C SER A 77 -1.41 -1.17 7.58
N ARG A 78 -0.15 -1.55 7.32
CA ARG A 78 0.19 -2.60 6.37
C ARG A 78 -0.46 -3.94 6.70
N ASP A 79 -0.55 -4.28 7.99
CA ASP A 79 -1.24 -5.50 8.45
C ASP A 79 -2.73 -5.49 8.11
N ARG A 80 -3.38 -4.32 8.17
CA ARG A 80 -4.79 -4.17 7.77
C ARG A 80 -4.96 -4.25 6.25
N LEU A 81 -4.01 -3.74 5.46
CA LEU A 81 -4.01 -3.93 4.01
C LEU A 81 -3.89 -5.42 3.64
N ARG A 82 -3.01 -6.15 4.33
CA ARG A 82 -2.87 -7.60 4.18
C ARG A 82 -4.15 -8.34 4.53
N ALA A 83 -4.79 -8.00 5.65
CA ALA A 83 -6.05 -8.61 6.06
C ALA A 83 -7.18 -8.34 5.04
N ALA A 84 -7.26 -7.12 4.51
CA ALA A 84 -8.23 -6.73 3.49
C ALA A 84 -8.02 -7.48 2.17
N LEU A 85 -6.77 -7.60 1.70
CA LEU A 85 -6.42 -8.39 0.52
C LEU A 85 -6.85 -9.85 0.66
N LEU A 86 -6.52 -10.48 1.79
CA LEU A 86 -6.90 -11.87 2.05
C LEU A 86 -8.43 -12.05 2.21
N ALA A 87 -9.14 -11.04 2.74
CA ALA A 87 -10.60 -11.05 2.77
C ALA A 87 -11.19 -10.96 1.34
N ARG A 88 -10.64 -10.09 0.49
CA ARG A 88 -11.09 -9.94 -0.89
C ARG A 88 -10.81 -11.17 -1.76
N CYS A 89 -9.63 -11.80 -1.61
CA CYS A 89 -9.35 -13.09 -2.27
C CYS A 89 -10.38 -14.17 -1.89
N ARG A 90 -10.81 -14.20 -0.61
CA ARG A 90 -11.84 -15.15 -0.15
C ARG A 90 -13.22 -14.87 -0.75
N GLU A 91 -13.59 -13.59 -0.85
CA GLU A 91 -14.85 -13.15 -1.44
C GLU A 91 -14.93 -13.46 -2.94
N GLU A 92 -13.84 -13.18 -3.68
CA GLU A 92 -13.71 -13.43 -5.12
C GLU A 92 -13.41 -14.91 -5.45
N ARG A 93 -13.29 -15.77 -4.43
CA ARG A 93 -12.90 -17.20 -4.54
C ARG A 93 -11.60 -17.43 -5.31
N ILE A 94 -10.70 -16.45 -5.33
CA ILE A 94 -9.37 -16.53 -5.94
C ILE A 94 -8.42 -17.20 -4.94
N GLU A 95 -7.55 -18.12 -5.39
CA GLU A 95 -6.53 -18.70 -4.52
C GLU A 95 -5.63 -17.56 -3.98
N PRO A 96 -5.52 -17.39 -2.64
CA PRO A 96 -4.73 -16.32 -2.10
C PRO A 96 -3.26 -16.51 -2.50
N PRO A 97 -2.61 -15.51 -3.12
CA PRO A 97 -1.25 -15.66 -3.61
C PRO A 97 -0.28 -16.02 -2.48
N ARG A 98 0.85 -16.65 -2.82
CA ARG A 98 1.89 -17.01 -1.84
C ARG A 98 2.31 -15.77 -1.01
N PRO A 99 2.79 -15.94 0.25
CA PRO A 99 3.13 -14.82 1.13
C PRO A 99 4.15 -13.82 0.55
N ALA A 100 5.07 -14.28 -0.30
CA ALA A 100 6.07 -13.43 -0.94
C ALA A 100 5.48 -12.47 -2.00
N PRO A 101 4.62 -12.92 -2.94
CA PRO A 101 3.85 -12.02 -3.80
C PRO A 101 2.95 -11.01 -3.06
N ILE A 102 2.40 -11.37 -1.90
CA ILE A 102 1.50 -10.47 -1.14
C ILE A 102 2.19 -9.15 -0.81
N GLU A 103 3.38 -9.20 -0.22
CA GLU A 103 4.09 -7.96 0.17
C GLU A 103 4.46 -7.09 -1.04
N ARG A 104 4.70 -7.71 -2.20
CA ARG A 104 4.93 -7.02 -3.47
C ARG A 104 3.65 -6.32 -3.94
N LEU A 105 2.50 -6.99 -3.88
CA LEU A 105 1.20 -6.41 -4.26
C LEU A 105 0.81 -5.25 -3.35
N LEU A 106 1.05 -5.39 -2.03
CA LEU A 106 0.83 -4.31 -1.07
C LEU A 106 1.72 -3.09 -1.39
N GLY A 107 3.01 -3.31 -1.65
CA GLY A 107 3.93 -2.23 -2.05
C GLY A 107 3.53 -1.58 -3.38
N ALA A 108 3.08 -2.36 -4.35
CA ALA A 108 2.59 -1.84 -5.63
C ALA A 108 1.32 -0.98 -5.45
N ALA A 109 0.39 -1.40 -4.58
CA ALA A 109 -0.81 -0.64 -4.28
C ALA A 109 -0.50 0.67 -3.54
N GLU A 110 0.42 0.63 -2.56
CA GLU A 110 0.91 1.82 -1.87
C GLU A 110 1.58 2.81 -2.85
N ALA A 111 2.48 2.33 -3.71
CA ALA A 111 3.14 3.16 -4.71
C ALA A 111 2.15 3.74 -5.74
N MET A 112 1.15 2.95 -6.16
CA MET A 112 0.10 3.41 -7.06
C MET A 112 -0.75 4.51 -6.41
N PHE A 113 -1.16 4.32 -5.15
CA PHE A 113 -1.88 5.36 -4.40
C PHE A 113 -1.03 6.63 -4.25
N GLU A 114 0.25 6.52 -3.87
CA GLU A 114 1.15 7.67 -3.74
C GLU A 114 1.27 8.44 -5.06
N ARG A 115 1.45 7.74 -6.19
CA ARG A 115 1.51 8.36 -7.51
C ARG A 115 0.20 9.07 -7.88
N GLN A 116 -0.94 8.41 -7.69
CA GLN A 116 -2.25 9.00 -7.96
C GLN A 116 -2.53 10.20 -7.06
N PHE A 117 -2.13 10.14 -5.79
CA PHE A 117 -2.26 11.24 -4.83
C PHE A 117 -1.43 12.45 -5.28
N THR A 118 -0.17 12.23 -5.67
CA THR A 118 0.70 13.29 -6.19
C THR A 118 0.11 13.93 -7.43
N MET A 119 -0.31 13.13 -8.43
CA MET A 119 -0.93 13.66 -9.65
C MET A 119 -2.18 14.48 -9.36
N ARG A 120 -3.13 13.95 -8.57
CA ARG A 120 -4.34 14.68 -8.18
C ARG A 120 -4.04 15.95 -7.39
N THR A 121 -2.94 15.97 -6.64
CA THR A 121 -2.52 17.16 -5.89
C THR A 121 -1.96 18.20 -6.84
N LEU A 122 -1.11 17.80 -7.78
CA LEU A 122 -0.56 18.67 -8.83
C LEU A 122 -1.68 19.27 -9.71
N ASP A 123 -2.66 18.46 -10.11
CA ASP A 123 -3.83 18.92 -10.91
C ASP A 123 -4.65 20.01 -10.20
N ARG A 124 -4.56 20.10 -8.86
CA ARG A 124 -5.25 21.12 -8.08
C ARG A 124 -4.43 22.40 -7.93
N LEU A 125 -3.13 22.37 -8.19
CA LEU A 125 -2.26 23.54 -8.10
C LEU A 125 -2.37 24.38 -9.36
N SER A 126 -2.35 25.70 -9.21
CA SER A 126 -2.16 26.60 -10.35
C SER A 126 -0.71 26.54 -10.82
N ALA A 127 -0.46 26.84 -12.10
CA ALA A 127 0.90 26.93 -12.64
C ALA A 127 1.77 27.93 -11.84
N GLU A 128 1.18 29.03 -11.37
CA GLU A 128 1.86 30.01 -10.51
C GLU A 128 2.27 29.42 -9.16
N ALA A 129 1.42 28.60 -8.54
CA ALA A 129 1.75 27.94 -7.28
C ALA A 129 2.86 26.89 -7.48
N VAL A 130 2.87 26.17 -8.61
CA VAL A 130 3.93 25.20 -8.95
C VAL A 130 5.28 25.89 -9.07
N VAL A 131 5.37 26.98 -9.84
CA VAL A 131 6.64 27.73 -10.01
C VAL A 131 7.17 28.21 -8.65
N LYS A 132 6.32 28.80 -7.81
CA LYS A 132 6.72 29.26 -6.47
C LYS A 132 7.17 28.12 -5.56
N LEU A 133 6.55 26.94 -5.67
CA LEU A 133 6.97 25.75 -4.91
C LEU A 133 8.29 25.16 -5.44
N GLU A 134 8.53 25.19 -6.74
CA GLU A 134 9.79 24.76 -7.34
C GLU A 134 10.94 25.71 -6.95
N GLU A 135 10.72 27.03 -6.96
CA GLU A 135 11.66 28.03 -6.45
C GLU A 135 12.00 27.79 -4.97
N LEU A 136 11.03 27.35 -4.17
CA LEU A 136 11.21 27.01 -2.76
C LEU A 136 12.06 25.75 -2.53
N ILE A 137 12.02 24.79 -3.47
CA ILE A 137 12.76 23.52 -3.38
C ILE A 137 14.17 23.64 -3.97
N ALA A 138 14.36 24.46 -5.00
CA ALA A 138 15.63 24.60 -5.72
C ALA A 138 16.76 25.28 -4.90
N VAL A 139 16.47 25.83 -3.71
CA VAL A 139 17.43 26.57 -2.88
C VAL A 139 18.27 25.66 -1.95
N ASP A 140 17.99 24.37 -1.87
CA ASP A 140 18.75 23.42 -1.04
C ASP A 140 19.76 22.59 -1.86
N ASP A 141 20.95 23.15 -2.12
CA ASP A 141 22.17 22.32 -2.25
C ASP A 141 23.36 23.03 -1.58
N PRO A 142 23.57 22.87 -0.25
CA PRO A 142 24.80 23.26 0.39
C PRO A 142 25.88 22.20 0.14
N ASP A 143 26.90 22.62 -0.61
CA ASP A 143 28.16 21.92 -0.88
C ASP A 143 28.70 21.20 0.39
N PRO A 144 29.00 19.89 0.35
CA PRO A 144 29.41 19.12 1.53
C PRO A 144 30.72 19.58 2.18
N ASP A 145 31.54 20.42 1.51
CA ASP A 145 32.81 20.92 2.06
C ASP A 145 32.99 22.46 2.00
N GLY A 146 31.92 23.23 1.81
CA GLY A 146 32.00 24.67 1.59
C GLY A 146 31.54 25.53 2.78
N GLY A 147 32.48 26.05 3.56
CA GLY A 147 32.20 27.12 4.53
C GLY A 147 31.61 28.36 3.85
N SER A 148 30.30 28.49 3.88
CA SER A 148 29.59 29.74 3.61
C SER A 148 28.37 29.77 4.53
N GLY A 149 28.14 30.91 5.19
CA GLY A 149 26.95 31.16 6.00
C GLY A 149 25.70 31.15 5.13
N GLY A 150 25.28 29.94 4.74
CA GLY A 150 24.13 29.69 3.90
C GLY A 150 22.91 30.32 4.53
N MET A 151 22.36 31.32 3.85
CA MET A 151 21.04 31.86 4.14
C MET A 151 20.09 30.67 4.38
N ARG A 152 19.53 30.53 5.59
CA ARG A 152 18.61 29.43 5.90
C ARG A 152 17.55 29.36 4.80
N SER A 153 17.31 28.18 4.23
CA SER A 153 16.24 28.05 3.25
C SER A 153 14.92 28.41 3.90
N PHE A 154 14.03 29.06 3.15
CA PHE A 154 12.75 29.53 3.68
C PHE A 154 11.91 28.39 4.30
N LEU A 155 12.07 27.15 3.81
CA LEU A 155 11.46 25.95 4.40
C LEU A 155 12.02 25.61 5.78
N GLN A 156 13.32 25.84 6.02
CA GLN A 156 13.94 25.67 7.33
C GLN A 156 13.40 26.72 8.30
N GLU A 157 13.29 27.98 7.87
CA GLU A 157 12.71 29.08 8.66
C GLU A 157 11.22 28.83 9.02
N LEU A 158 10.46 28.21 8.12
CA LEU A 158 9.05 27.86 8.34
C LEU A 158 8.85 26.69 9.33
N LYS A 159 9.87 25.83 9.48
CA LYS A 159 9.84 24.67 10.39
C LYS A 159 10.29 25.00 11.81
N GLU A 160 10.97 26.13 12.01
CA GLU A 160 11.41 26.57 13.32
C GLU A 160 10.22 27.02 14.18
N ASP A 161 10.28 26.71 15.47
CA ASP A 161 9.29 27.22 16.42
C ASP A 161 9.40 28.75 16.49
N PRO A 162 8.28 29.49 16.57
CA PRO A 162 8.26 30.95 16.57
C PRO A 162 9.00 31.57 17.78
N GLY A 163 9.43 30.77 18.76
CA GLY A 163 10.10 31.28 19.96
C GLY A 163 9.13 32.02 20.89
N PRO A 164 9.65 32.84 21.82
CA PRO A 164 8.82 33.54 22.79
C PRO A 164 7.93 34.62 22.15
N LEU A 165 6.72 34.78 22.68
CA LEU A 165 5.72 35.75 22.22
C LEU A 165 6.14 37.19 22.54
N GLN A 166 6.85 37.82 21.61
CA GLN A 166 7.26 39.22 21.62
C GLN A 166 6.74 39.91 20.35
N LEU A 167 6.66 41.24 20.33
CA LEU A 167 6.12 41.99 19.19
C LEU A 167 6.94 41.72 17.91
N GLU A 168 8.25 41.66 18.06
CA GLU A 168 9.22 41.37 17.00
C GLU A 168 9.01 39.98 16.41
N THR A 169 8.78 38.98 17.28
CA THR A 169 8.41 37.61 16.89
C THR A 169 7.10 37.59 16.11
N LEU A 170 6.07 38.29 16.60
CA LEU A 170 4.76 38.32 15.94
C LEU A 170 4.84 38.96 14.55
N LEU A 171 5.60 40.05 14.41
CA LEU A 171 5.82 40.70 13.11
C LEU A 171 6.59 39.79 12.14
N ALA A 172 7.62 39.09 12.61
CA ALA A 172 8.36 38.12 11.81
C ALA A 172 7.45 36.97 11.33
N GLU A 173 6.62 36.42 12.23
CA GLU A 173 5.67 35.36 11.88
C GLU A 173 4.56 35.84 10.91
N ILE A 174 4.11 37.10 11.01
CA ILE A 174 3.18 37.67 10.03
C ILE A 174 3.81 37.69 8.64
N VAL A 175 5.07 38.14 8.51
CA VAL A 175 5.79 38.15 7.24
C VAL A 175 5.97 36.73 6.69
N LYS A 176 6.28 35.74 7.53
CA LYS A 176 6.32 34.32 7.12
C LYS A 176 4.96 33.85 6.61
N LEU A 177 3.87 34.15 7.32
CA LEU A 177 2.52 33.78 6.91
C LEU A 177 2.08 34.46 5.62
N GLU A 178 2.47 35.71 5.39
CA GLU A 178 2.21 36.42 4.13
C GLU A 178 2.97 35.79 2.96
N ARG A 179 4.24 35.42 3.16
CA ARG A 179 5.03 34.67 2.17
C ARG A 179 4.40 33.31 1.85
N VAL A 180 3.93 32.58 2.87
CA VAL A 180 3.21 31.31 2.65
C VAL A 180 1.90 31.54 1.90
N LYS A 181 1.13 32.57 2.23
CA LYS A 181 -0.10 32.90 1.50
C LYS A 181 0.17 33.29 0.05
N ALA A 182 1.29 33.98 -0.21
CA ALA A 182 1.71 34.39 -1.55
C ALA A 182 2.03 33.20 -2.47
N THR A 183 2.28 32.00 -1.93
CA THR A 183 2.42 30.76 -2.73
C THR A 183 1.13 30.36 -3.45
N GLY A 184 -0.02 30.95 -3.10
CA GLY A 184 -1.27 30.72 -3.82
C GLY A 184 -1.85 29.31 -3.64
N LEU A 185 -1.41 28.57 -2.61
CA LEU A 185 -1.88 27.21 -2.35
C LEU A 185 -3.41 27.14 -2.21
N PRO A 186 -4.09 26.26 -2.96
CA PRO A 186 -5.54 26.13 -2.88
C PRO A 186 -5.96 25.59 -1.52
N LYS A 187 -7.08 26.09 -0.99
CA LYS A 187 -7.63 25.66 0.30
C LYS A 187 -7.83 24.13 0.32
N GLY A 188 -7.16 23.47 1.25
CA GLY A 188 -7.24 22.01 1.39
C GLY A 188 -6.39 21.22 0.38
N CYS A 189 -5.31 21.79 -0.16
CA CYS A 189 -4.26 21.05 -0.87
C CYS A 189 -3.71 19.88 -0.03
N SER A 190 -3.72 20.02 1.31
CA SER A 190 -3.29 19.00 2.27
C SER A 190 -4.35 17.93 2.59
N ARG A 191 -5.56 18.00 2.02
CA ARG A 191 -6.58 16.95 2.23
C ARG A 191 -6.08 15.64 1.63
N GLY A 192 -6.00 14.61 2.46
CA GLY A 192 -5.52 13.28 2.07
C GLY A 192 -4.02 13.07 2.30
N CYS A 193 -3.25 14.11 2.65
CA CYS A 193 -1.87 13.91 3.08
C CYS A 193 -1.85 13.03 4.33
N ARG A 194 -1.17 11.88 4.24
CA ARG A 194 -0.76 11.13 5.43
C ARG A 194 0.18 12.04 6.21
N ARG A 195 -0.10 12.28 7.49
CA ARG A 195 0.88 12.87 8.42
C ARG A 195 2.00 11.83 8.56
N LYS A 196 2.90 11.71 7.57
CA LYS A 196 4.20 11.08 7.79
C LYS A 196 4.82 11.98 8.83
N SER A 197 4.88 11.52 10.08
CA SER A 197 5.66 12.22 11.09
C SER A 197 7.09 12.15 10.63
N TRP A 198 7.52 13.15 9.86
CA TRP A 198 8.93 13.48 9.75
C TRP A 198 9.34 13.94 11.15
N ARG A 199 9.57 12.99 12.05
CA ARG A 199 10.46 13.24 13.17
C ARG A 199 11.82 13.36 12.52
N ALA A 200 12.19 14.58 12.14
CA ALA A 200 13.59 14.93 12.12
C ALA A 200 14.12 14.50 13.49
N GLY A 201 15.13 13.63 13.50
CA GLY A 201 15.84 13.27 14.71
C GLY A 201 16.47 14.53 15.29
N GLY A 202 15.74 15.22 16.17
CA GLY A 202 16.34 16.05 17.19
C GLY A 202 16.82 15.12 18.29
N PRO A 203 18.09 15.17 18.72
CA PRO A 203 18.56 14.35 19.83
C PRO A 203 17.68 14.65 21.05
N GLY A 204 17.24 13.60 21.71
CA GLY A 204 16.45 13.68 22.94
C GLY A 204 17.16 14.55 23.97
N ARG A 205 16.37 15.43 24.60
CA ARG A 205 16.67 15.87 25.95
C ARG A 205 16.22 14.80 26.92
#